data_AF-A0A7C7YD40-F1
#
_entry.id   AF-A0A7C7YD40-F1
#
_cell.length_a   1.000
_cell.length_b   1.000
_cell.length_c   1.000
_cell.angle_alpha   90.00
_cell.angle_beta   90.00
_cell.angle_gamma   90.00
#
_symmetry.space_group_name_H-M   'P 1'
#
loop_
_entity.id
_entity.type
_entity.pdbx_description
1 polymer ?
#
loop_
_entity_poly.entity_id
_entity_poly.type
_entity_poly.pdbx_seq_one_letter_code
_entity_poly.pdbx_strand_id
1 'polypeptide(L)'
;MRQSLSELYSTVRKAAVGRGAPHGIAEDLADAVCWLNSLSFDGVSCAVDCLAHWPSDTSAVRLLRDENGLILETENTDTAASALFAGPALGDLLQTGAVPDSGFSISIDVPLLALAAVAQTCARLKRRAWLMMHLQGQAVIADCNQETCQIITVTQQITITAPPATEVTLWPSQPDQSSGTIEYLINQEELSRRRNRALTKGLEVCEGSLKQLEAWAALTLVAESDRSREKGAGAGLLDND
;
A
#
# COMPACT_ATOMS: atom_id res chain seq x y z
N MET A 1 -12.47 0.41 15.82
CA MET A 1 -13.54 -0.56 15.45
C MET A 1 -12.90 -1.89 15.05
N ARG A 2 -13.65 -3.00 14.98
CA ARG A 2 -13.15 -4.28 14.40
C ARG A 2 -13.82 -4.59 13.08
N GLN A 3 -13.05 -5.13 12.14
CA GLN A 3 -13.50 -5.57 10.82
C GLN A 3 -12.88 -6.94 10.49
N SER A 4 -13.59 -7.79 9.73
CA SER A 4 -12.94 -8.94 9.09
C SER A 4 -12.07 -8.49 7.91
N LEU A 5 -11.15 -9.36 7.46
CA LEU A 5 -10.33 -9.06 6.27
C LEU A 5 -11.19 -8.85 5.03
N SER A 6 -12.24 -9.66 4.85
CA SER A 6 -13.13 -9.59 3.67
C SER A 6 -13.98 -8.32 3.67
N GLU A 7 -14.50 -7.90 4.83
CA GLU A 7 -15.23 -6.63 4.97
C GLU A 7 -14.33 -5.44 4.67
N LEU A 8 -13.11 -5.43 5.25
CA LEU A 8 -12.17 -4.35 5.01
C LEU A 8 -11.76 -4.29 3.53
N TYR A 9 -11.40 -5.43 2.94
CA TYR A 9 -11.05 -5.54 1.52
C TYR A 9 -12.17 -4.98 0.63
N SER A 10 -13.40 -5.45 0.84
CA SER A 10 -14.57 -5.01 0.06
C SER A 10 -14.83 -3.52 0.19
N THR A 11 -14.69 -2.98 1.41
CA THR A 11 -14.88 -1.56 1.70
C THR A 11 -13.82 -0.70 1.02
N VAL A 12 -12.54 -1.02 1.17
CA VAL A 12 -11.43 -0.29 0.55
C VAL A 12 -11.53 -0.33 -0.98
N ARG A 13 -11.78 -1.51 -1.55
CA ARG A 13 -11.93 -1.66 -3.00
C ARG A 13 -13.07 -0.80 -3.55
N LYS A 14 -14.24 -0.83 -2.90
CA LYS A 14 -15.38 0.03 -3.28
C LYS A 14 -15.07 1.51 -3.09
N ALA A 15 -14.36 1.89 -2.03
CA ALA A 15 -13.97 3.27 -1.79
C ALA A 15 -13.09 3.82 -2.92
N ALA A 16 -12.09 3.05 -3.34
CA ALA A 16 -11.22 3.42 -4.45
C ALA A 16 -12.01 3.54 -5.77
N VAL A 17 -12.88 2.57 -6.09
CA VAL A 17 -13.75 2.63 -7.27
C VAL A 17 -14.71 3.83 -7.20
N GLY A 18 -15.28 4.12 -6.04
CA GLY A 18 -16.15 5.27 -5.81
C GLY A 18 -15.42 6.61 -5.96
N ARG A 19 -14.10 6.62 -5.76
CA ARG A 19 -13.20 7.75 -6.09
C ARG A 19 -12.75 7.78 -7.55
N GLY A 20 -13.24 6.85 -8.38
CA GLY A 20 -12.91 6.77 -9.81
C GLY A 20 -11.61 6.05 -10.12
N ALA A 21 -11.01 5.32 -9.18
CA ALA A 21 -9.84 4.49 -9.47
C ALA A 21 -10.23 3.27 -10.34
N PRO A 22 -9.39 2.85 -11.29
CA PRO A 22 -9.57 1.59 -12.02
C PRO A 22 -9.62 0.38 -11.08
N HIS A 23 -10.33 -0.68 -11.48
CA HIS A 23 -10.49 -1.87 -10.64
C HIS A 23 -9.17 -2.52 -10.22
N GLY A 24 -8.16 -2.60 -11.09
CA GLY A 24 -6.86 -3.17 -10.73
C GLY A 24 -6.18 -2.39 -9.60
N ILE A 25 -6.15 -1.05 -9.71
CA ILE A 25 -5.62 -0.18 -8.65
C ILE A 25 -6.42 -0.31 -7.34
N ALA A 26 -7.74 -0.44 -7.45
CA ALA A 26 -8.61 -0.62 -6.29
C ALA A 26 -8.37 -1.95 -5.57
N GLU A 27 -8.09 -3.02 -6.31
CA GLU A 27 -7.77 -4.36 -5.78
C GLU A 27 -6.39 -4.36 -5.13
N ASP A 28 -5.38 -3.80 -5.79
CA ASP A 28 -4.02 -3.67 -5.25
C ASP A 28 -4.01 -2.84 -3.95
N LEU A 29 -4.77 -1.74 -3.89
CA LEU A 29 -4.92 -0.94 -2.68
C LEU A 29 -5.59 -1.75 -1.56
N ALA A 30 -6.67 -2.47 -1.86
CA ALA A 30 -7.39 -3.26 -0.86
C ALA A 30 -6.50 -4.37 -0.27
N ASP A 31 -5.72 -5.06 -1.10
CA ASP A 31 -4.75 -6.05 -0.68
C ASP A 31 -3.64 -5.43 0.21
N ALA A 32 -3.07 -4.29 -0.22
CA ALA A 32 -2.08 -3.55 0.55
C ALA A 32 -2.59 -3.13 1.94
N VAL A 33 -3.81 -2.59 2.02
CA VAL A 33 -4.44 -2.18 3.28
C VAL A 33 -4.66 -3.36 4.21
N CYS A 34 -5.23 -4.46 3.69
CA CYS A 34 -5.43 -5.67 4.47
C CYS A 34 -4.12 -6.23 5.00
N TRP A 35 -3.06 -6.22 4.17
CA TRP A 35 -1.73 -6.64 4.59
C TRP A 35 -1.20 -5.77 5.74
N LEU A 36 -1.25 -4.44 5.62
CA LEU A 36 -0.81 -3.50 6.66
C LEU A 36 -1.59 -3.68 7.96
N ASN A 37 -2.92 -3.71 7.90
CA ASN A 37 -3.76 -3.89 9.08
C ASN A 37 -3.56 -5.27 9.73
N SER A 38 -3.24 -6.31 8.95
CA SER A 38 -2.90 -7.63 9.51
C SER A 38 -1.61 -7.60 10.35
N LEU A 39 -0.73 -6.64 10.08
CA LEU A 39 0.49 -6.37 10.84
C LEU A 39 0.29 -5.28 11.90
N SER A 40 -0.95 -4.86 12.15
CA SER A 40 -1.30 -3.78 13.09
C SER A 40 -0.73 -2.41 12.71
N PHE A 41 -0.44 -2.18 11.43
CA PHE A 41 -0.25 -0.84 10.88
C PHE A 41 -1.59 -0.24 10.46
N ASP A 42 -1.71 1.08 10.47
CA ASP A 42 -2.95 1.76 10.10
C ASP A 42 -3.08 1.93 8.59
N GLY A 43 -3.30 0.81 7.89
CA GLY A 43 -3.51 0.82 6.44
C GLY A 43 -4.75 1.58 6.00
N VAL A 44 -5.78 1.67 6.85
CA VAL A 44 -7.01 2.41 6.56
C VAL A 44 -6.74 3.91 6.42
N SER A 45 -5.97 4.49 7.34
CA SER A 45 -5.56 5.89 7.22
C SER A 45 -4.64 6.10 6.01
N CYS A 46 -3.70 5.19 5.74
CA CYS A 46 -2.89 5.24 4.52
C CYS A 46 -3.73 5.28 3.22
N ALA A 47 -4.81 4.50 3.16
CA ALA A 47 -5.72 4.52 2.02
C ALA A 47 -6.49 5.84 1.90
N VAL A 48 -6.90 6.44 3.02
CA VAL A 48 -7.54 7.76 3.03
C VAL A 48 -6.59 8.83 2.53
N ASP A 49 -5.36 8.86 3.03
CA ASP A 49 -4.34 9.84 2.64
C ASP A 49 -4.05 9.77 1.13
N CYS A 50 -3.94 8.55 0.61
CA CYS A 50 -3.68 8.32 -0.81
C CYS A 50 -4.89 8.68 -1.70
N LEU A 51 -6.11 8.30 -1.31
CA LEU A 51 -7.32 8.55 -2.10
C LEU A 51 -7.83 9.98 -2.01
N ALA A 52 -7.48 10.75 -0.97
CA ALA A 52 -7.91 12.13 -0.78
C ALA A 52 -7.55 13.03 -1.98
N HIS A 53 -6.42 12.76 -2.61
CA HIS A 53 -5.85 13.54 -3.72
C HIS A 53 -6.10 12.90 -5.11
N TRP A 54 -6.72 11.71 -5.15
CA TRP A 54 -6.97 10.98 -6.39
C TRP A 54 -8.15 11.53 -7.22
N PRO A 55 -8.04 11.59 -8.57
CA PRO A 55 -6.84 11.45 -9.40
C PRO A 55 -6.14 12.79 -9.70
N SER A 56 -6.71 13.91 -9.25
CA SER A 56 -6.33 15.24 -9.74
C SER A 56 -4.91 15.67 -9.40
N ASP A 57 -4.38 15.24 -8.25
CA ASP A 57 -3.04 15.63 -7.77
C ASP A 57 -2.09 14.42 -7.63
N THR A 58 -2.38 13.31 -8.33
CA THR A 58 -1.56 12.09 -8.24
C THR A 58 -0.48 12.08 -9.31
N SER A 59 0.79 12.02 -8.91
CA SER A 59 1.89 11.82 -9.85
C SER A 59 2.11 10.34 -10.15
N ALA A 60 2.23 9.98 -11.43
CA ALA A 60 2.66 8.67 -11.84
C ALA A 60 4.18 8.49 -11.70
N VAL A 61 4.64 7.27 -11.98
CA VAL A 61 6.05 6.94 -12.15
C VAL A 61 6.39 6.80 -13.62
N ARG A 62 7.61 7.17 -13.98
CA ARG A 62 8.16 7.04 -15.33
C ARG A 62 9.42 6.20 -15.28
N LEU A 63 9.49 5.20 -16.15
CA LEU A 63 10.69 4.40 -16.35
C LEU A 63 11.41 4.90 -17.61
N LEU A 64 12.60 5.45 -17.42
CA LEU A 64 13.48 5.92 -18.49
C LEU A 64 14.63 4.94 -18.68
N ARG A 65 15.25 4.99 -19.86
CA ARG A 65 16.49 4.27 -20.15
C ARG A 65 17.52 5.27 -20.64
N ASP A 66 18.67 5.29 -19.99
CA ASP A 66 19.84 6.08 -20.38
C ASP A 66 21.02 5.16 -20.71
N GLU A 67 22.22 5.75 -20.83
CA GLU A 67 23.47 5.04 -21.07
C GLU A 67 23.94 4.17 -19.88
N ASN A 68 23.46 4.47 -18.67
CA ASN A 68 23.84 3.80 -17.42
C ASN A 68 22.83 2.73 -16.99
N GLY A 69 21.64 2.71 -17.56
CA GLY A 69 20.65 1.66 -17.32
C GLY A 69 19.21 2.17 -17.36
N LEU A 70 18.39 1.61 -16.48
CA LEU A 70 17.03 2.08 -16.25
C LEU A 70 17.04 3.11 -15.12
N ILE A 71 16.20 4.13 -15.23
CA ILE A 71 15.99 5.15 -14.21
C ILE A 71 14.50 5.20 -13.91
N LEU A 72 14.12 5.16 -12.63
CA LEU A 72 12.75 5.33 -12.18
C LEU A 72 12.60 6.72 -11.59
N GLU A 73 11.72 7.54 -12.17
CA GLU A 73 11.50 8.92 -11.74
C GLU A 73 10.00 9.18 -11.54
N THR A 74 9.67 10.26 -10.84
CA THR A 74 8.29 10.76 -10.80
C THR A 74 7.98 11.49 -12.10
N GLU A 75 6.75 11.38 -12.60
CA GLU A 75 6.35 12.11 -13.81
C GLU A 75 6.42 13.64 -13.61
N ASN A 76 6.11 14.09 -12.40
CA ASN A 76 6.27 15.48 -11.97
C ASN A 76 7.41 15.56 -10.93
N THR A 77 8.53 16.17 -11.32
CA THR A 77 9.78 16.18 -10.54
C THR A 77 9.66 16.81 -9.15
N ASP A 78 8.70 17.71 -8.94
CA ASP A 78 8.49 18.41 -7.68
C ASP A 78 7.47 17.73 -6.75
N THR A 79 6.96 16.55 -7.14
CA THR A 79 5.93 15.82 -6.38
C THR A 79 6.32 14.37 -6.18
N ALA A 80 5.90 13.82 -5.03
CA ALA A 80 6.02 12.39 -4.79
C ALA A 80 5.11 11.59 -5.73
N ALA A 81 5.57 10.43 -6.18
CA ALA A 81 4.71 9.49 -6.89
C ALA A 81 3.64 8.93 -5.97
N SER A 82 2.44 8.72 -6.51
CA SER A 82 1.40 8.00 -5.79
C SER A 82 1.83 6.57 -5.55
N ALA A 83 1.67 6.09 -4.31
CA ALA A 83 1.93 4.70 -3.95
C ALA A 83 1.08 3.72 -4.76
N LEU A 84 -0.08 4.15 -5.27
CA LEU A 84 -0.94 3.35 -6.15
C LEU A 84 -0.28 3.06 -7.51
N PHE A 85 0.64 3.91 -7.97
CA PHE A 85 1.42 3.67 -9.19
C PHE A 85 2.81 3.12 -8.87
N ALA A 86 3.48 3.70 -7.86
CA ALA A 86 4.84 3.32 -7.50
C ALA A 86 4.93 1.89 -6.95
N GLY A 87 3.97 1.46 -6.11
CA GLY A 87 3.96 0.12 -5.54
C GLY A 87 3.94 -0.99 -6.59
N PRO A 88 2.93 -1.02 -7.49
CA PRO A 88 2.87 -1.98 -8.58
C PRO A 88 4.08 -1.89 -9.53
N ALA A 89 4.54 -0.69 -9.88
CA ALA A 89 5.71 -0.52 -10.74
C ALA A 89 7.00 -1.09 -10.13
N LEU A 90 7.24 -0.89 -8.83
CA LEU A 90 8.33 -1.53 -8.11
C LEU A 90 8.19 -3.07 -8.13
N GLY A 91 6.97 -3.57 -7.99
CA GLY A 91 6.66 -4.99 -8.12
C GLY A 91 6.98 -5.56 -9.51
N ASP A 92 6.62 -4.83 -10.58
CA ASP A 92 6.92 -5.22 -11.97
C ASP A 92 8.43 -5.20 -12.26
N LEU A 93 9.15 -4.22 -11.73
CA LEU A 93 10.61 -4.15 -11.83
C LEU A 93 11.27 -5.34 -11.11
N LEU A 94 10.75 -5.74 -9.94
CA LEU A 94 11.15 -6.99 -9.30
C LEU A 94 10.78 -8.21 -10.15
N GLN A 95 9.61 -8.26 -10.76
CA GLN A 95 9.21 -9.41 -11.56
C GLN A 95 10.09 -9.61 -12.79
N THR A 96 10.50 -8.51 -13.42
CA THR A 96 11.36 -8.52 -14.62
C THR A 96 12.84 -8.66 -14.31
N GLY A 97 13.25 -8.54 -13.04
CA GLY A 97 14.66 -8.51 -12.65
C GLY A 97 15.37 -7.23 -13.10
N ALA A 98 14.62 -6.16 -13.32
CA ALA A 98 15.11 -4.88 -13.85
C ALA A 98 15.63 -3.93 -12.77
N VAL A 99 15.47 -4.28 -11.48
CA VAL A 99 16.05 -3.51 -10.37
C VAL A 99 17.58 -3.67 -10.40
N PRO A 100 18.35 -2.57 -10.52
CA PRO A 100 19.80 -2.64 -10.49
C PRO A 100 20.31 -3.01 -9.09
N ASP A 101 21.53 -3.55 -9.01
CA ASP A 101 22.17 -3.88 -7.73
C ASP A 101 22.38 -2.63 -6.85
N SER A 102 22.52 -1.45 -7.46
CA SER A 102 22.57 -0.15 -6.77
C SER A 102 21.23 0.27 -6.15
N GLY A 103 20.12 -0.36 -6.56
CA GLY A 103 18.76 -0.04 -6.16
C GLY A 103 18.08 1.06 -6.98
N PHE A 104 16.76 1.18 -6.82
CA PHE A 104 15.95 2.27 -7.34
C PHE A 104 15.46 3.16 -6.20
N SER A 105 15.76 4.46 -6.26
CA SER A 105 15.22 5.46 -5.34
C SER A 105 14.11 6.27 -6.00
N ILE A 106 12.99 6.45 -5.31
CA ILE A 106 11.89 7.30 -5.75
C ILE A 106 11.16 7.90 -4.54
N SER A 107 10.69 9.13 -4.68
CA SER A 107 9.84 9.78 -3.66
C SER A 107 8.40 9.27 -3.78
N ILE A 108 7.82 8.81 -2.67
CA ILE A 108 6.46 8.24 -2.62
C ILE A 108 5.63 8.96 -1.54
N ASP A 109 4.35 9.21 -1.84
CA ASP A 109 3.40 9.90 -0.95
C ASP A 109 3.03 9.09 0.31
N VAL A 110 2.74 7.80 0.14
CA VAL A 110 2.30 6.89 1.21
C VAL A 110 3.20 5.64 1.20
N PRO A 111 4.42 5.72 1.75
CA PRO A 111 5.46 4.70 1.58
C PRO A 111 5.08 3.33 2.19
N LEU A 112 4.22 3.29 3.22
CA LEU A 112 3.70 2.03 3.77
C LEU A 112 2.87 1.23 2.76
N LEU A 113 2.15 1.87 1.85
CA LEU A 113 1.43 1.17 0.78
C LEU A 113 2.40 0.58 -0.24
N ALA A 114 3.48 1.29 -0.57
CA ALA A 114 4.54 0.75 -1.43
C ALA A 114 5.25 -0.45 -0.77
N LEU A 115 5.50 -0.38 0.55
CA LEU A 115 6.00 -1.52 1.32
C LEU A 115 5.09 -2.74 1.19
N ALA A 116 3.79 -2.57 1.39
CA ALA A 116 2.84 -3.66 1.30
C ALA A 116 2.79 -4.27 -0.12
N ALA A 117 2.84 -3.45 -1.17
CA ALA A 117 2.88 -3.91 -2.55
C ALA A 117 4.15 -4.74 -2.84
N VAL A 118 5.32 -4.24 -2.42
CA VAL A 118 6.61 -4.95 -2.57
C VAL A 118 6.60 -6.26 -1.78
N ALA A 119 6.18 -6.25 -0.52
CA ALA A 119 6.14 -7.44 0.33
C ALA A 119 5.24 -8.54 -0.26
N GLN A 120 4.06 -8.17 -0.76
CA GLN A 120 3.15 -9.11 -1.42
C GLN A 120 3.71 -9.63 -2.75
N THR A 121 4.42 -8.79 -3.50
CA THR A 121 5.09 -9.20 -4.74
C THR A 121 6.22 -10.19 -4.46
N CYS A 122 7.07 -9.93 -3.46
CA CYS A 122 8.10 -10.86 -3.00
C CYS A 122 7.48 -12.21 -2.57
N ALA A 123 6.38 -12.17 -1.82
CA ALA A 123 5.64 -13.37 -1.42
C ALA A 123 5.14 -14.19 -2.62
N ARG A 124 4.50 -13.52 -3.60
CA ARG A 124 3.95 -14.15 -4.81
C ARG A 124 5.03 -14.72 -5.72
N LEU A 125 6.12 -13.98 -5.91
CA LEU A 125 7.19 -14.34 -6.85
C LEU A 125 8.25 -15.27 -6.24
N LYS A 126 8.17 -15.56 -4.94
CA LYS A 126 9.20 -16.28 -4.19
C LYS A 126 10.58 -15.63 -4.32
N ARG A 127 10.60 -14.29 -4.30
CA ARG A 127 11.83 -13.49 -4.37
C ARG A 127 12.08 -12.79 -3.04
N ARG A 128 13.33 -12.43 -2.80
CA ARG A 128 13.73 -11.55 -1.70
C ARG A 128 14.09 -10.18 -2.24
N ALA A 129 13.71 -9.13 -1.52
CA ALA A 129 14.08 -7.75 -1.82
C ALA A 129 14.10 -6.93 -0.53
N TRP A 130 14.79 -5.80 -0.56
CA TRP A 130 14.87 -4.87 0.55
C TRP A 130 14.25 -3.55 0.15
N LEU A 131 13.37 -3.02 0.98
CA LEU A 131 12.80 -1.69 0.80
C LEU A 131 13.19 -0.82 1.99
N MET A 132 13.90 0.27 1.75
CA MET A 132 14.20 1.27 2.77
C MET A 132 13.28 2.47 2.59
N MET A 133 12.70 2.94 3.69
CA MET A 133 11.95 4.19 3.77
C MET A 133 12.77 5.17 4.62
N HIS A 134 13.10 6.32 4.05
CA HIS A 134 13.86 7.38 4.72
C HIS A 134 12.93 8.28 5.51
N LEU A 135 12.74 7.99 6.79
CA LEU A 135 11.96 8.82 7.70
C LEU A 135 12.86 9.84 8.41
N GLN A 136 12.25 10.80 9.08
CA GLN A 136 12.95 11.80 9.89
C GLN A 136 13.81 11.14 10.98
N GLY A 137 15.13 11.24 10.86
CA GLY A 137 16.08 10.73 11.87
C GLY A 137 16.16 9.20 11.98
N GLN A 138 15.44 8.46 11.13
CA GLN A 138 15.46 6.99 11.13
C GLN A 138 15.23 6.45 9.73
N ALA A 139 15.89 5.35 9.40
CA ALA A 139 15.54 4.55 8.24
C ALA A 139 14.74 3.33 8.70
N VAL A 140 13.66 3.01 7.98
CA VAL A 140 12.96 1.75 8.16
C VAL A 140 13.33 0.85 7.01
N ILE A 141 13.95 -0.30 7.29
CA ILE A 141 14.33 -1.29 6.30
C ILE A 141 13.39 -2.48 6.44
N ALA A 142 12.72 -2.83 5.35
CA ALA A 142 11.96 -4.05 5.24
C ALA A 142 12.73 -5.08 4.41
N ASP A 143 12.97 -6.25 5.00
CA ASP A 143 13.45 -7.45 4.31
C ASP A 143 12.24 -8.31 3.93
N CYS A 144 11.84 -8.22 2.67
CA CYS A 144 10.66 -8.85 2.10
C CYS A 144 11.06 -10.14 1.39
N ASN A 145 10.49 -11.28 1.79
CA ASN A 145 10.69 -12.57 1.11
C ASN A 145 9.41 -13.42 1.10
N GLN A 146 9.53 -14.68 0.64
CA GLN A 146 8.39 -15.58 0.46
C GLN A 146 7.62 -15.93 1.74
N GLU A 147 8.32 -15.97 2.88
CA GLU A 147 7.80 -16.46 4.15
C GLU A 147 7.69 -15.36 5.20
N THR A 148 8.47 -14.29 5.04
CA THR A 148 8.64 -13.26 6.05
C THR A 148 8.75 -11.87 5.43
N CYS A 149 8.35 -10.87 6.19
CA CYS A 149 8.65 -9.47 5.97
C CYS A 149 9.16 -8.94 7.32
N GLN A 150 10.48 -8.90 7.48
CA GLN A 150 11.06 -8.34 8.70
C GLN A 150 11.17 -6.83 8.53
N ILE A 151 10.74 -6.07 9.53
CA ILE A 151 10.80 -4.62 9.53
C ILE A 151 11.75 -4.20 10.64
N ILE A 152 12.79 -3.47 10.25
CA ILE A 152 13.89 -3.05 11.08
C ILE A 152 13.92 -1.53 11.08
N THR A 153 14.09 -0.92 12.23
CA THR A 153 14.39 0.51 12.39
C THR A 153 15.89 0.68 12.61
N VAL A 154 16.49 1.56 11.83
CA VAL A 154 17.88 2.00 11.97
C VAL A 154 17.85 3.47 12.38
N THR A 155 18.22 3.76 13.63
CA THR A 155 18.25 5.14 14.12
C THR A 155 19.62 5.74 13.85
N GLN A 156 19.66 6.90 13.18
CA GLN A 156 20.88 7.70 13.03
C GLN A 156 20.72 8.95 13.91
N GLN A 157 21.71 9.24 14.78
CA GLN A 157 21.67 10.45 15.61
C GLN A 157 21.89 11.70 14.75
N ILE A 158 20.85 12.26 14.14
CA ILE A 158 20.74 13.68 13.81
C ILE A 158 19.24 14.06 13.79
N THR A 159 18.90 15.11 14.54
CA THR A 159 17.60 15.78 14.52
C THR A 159 17.38 16.42 13.15
N ILE A 160 16.18 16.34 12.56
CA ILE A 160 15.48 17.39 11.78
C ILE A 160 14.15 16.84 11.22
N THR A 161 13.15 17.72 11.25
CA THR A 161 11.81 17.66 10.63
C THR A 161 11.84 17.42 9.11
N ALA A 162 10.92 16.61 8.57
CA ALA A 162 10.80 16.30 7.14
C ALA A 162 9.32 16.21 6.67
N PRO A 163 9.07 16.33 5.35
CA PRO A 163 7.77 16.62 4.76
C PRO A 163 6.93 15.34 4.53
N PRO A 164 5.70 15.46 3.98
CA PRO A 164 4.84 14.31 3.66
C PRO A 164 5.39 13.33 2.60
N ALA A 165 6.39 13.73 1.81
CA ALA A 165 7.03 12.88 0.81
C ALA A 165 8.23 12.12 1.40
N THR A 166 8.26 10.79 1.24
CA THR A 166 9.33 9.93 1.76
C THR A 166 10.11 9.32 0.60
N GLU A 167 11.43 9.49 0.60
CA GLU A 167 12.29 8.74 -0.32
C GLU A 167 12.26 7.26 0.06
N VAL A 168 12.00 6.43 -0.94
CA VAL A 168 11.96 4.98 -0.81
C VAL A 168 13.00 4.40 -1.77
N THR A 169 13.82 3.49 -1.27
CA THR A 169 14.81 2.80 -2.09
C THR A 169 14.59 1.29 -2.06
N LEU A 170 14.51 0.68 -3.24
CA LEU A 170 14.34 -0.75 -3.44
C LEU A 170 15.66 -1.39 -3.91
N TRP A 171 16.11 -2.44 -3.23
CA TRP A 171 17.24 -3.27 -3.65
C TRP A 171 16.85 -4.73 -3.90
N PRO A 172 17.44 -5.40 -4.91
CA PRO A 172 17.29 -6.84 -5.12
C PRO A 172 18.17 -7.67 -4.17
N SER A 173 19.18 -7.03 -3.56
CA SER A 173 20.18 -7.62 -2.68
C SER A 173 20.28 -6.82 -1.37
N GLN A 174 20.81 -7.41 -0.31
CA GLN A 174 20.91 -6.74 0.99
C GLN A 174 21.77 -5.47 0.86
N PRO A 175 21.25 -4.28 1.21
CA PRO A 175 22.05 -3.06 1.21
C PRO A 175 23.11 -3.13 2.32
N ASP A 176 24.25 -2.49 2.09
CA ASP A 176 25.28 -2.31 3.11
C ASP A 176 24.66 -1.57 4.31
N GLN A 177 24.59 -2.26 5.45
CA GLN A 177 24.01 -1.68 6.66
C GLN A 177 24.99 -0.66 7.24
N SER A 178 24.58 0.60 7.26
CA SER A 178 25.33 1.66 7.96
C SER A 178 25.42 1.35 9.46
N SER A 179 26.51 1.80 10.10
CA SER A 179 26.74 1.64 11.54
C SER A 179 25.67 2.40 12.34
N GLY A 180 24.59 1.73 12.71
CA GLY A 180 23.49 2.27 13.50
C GLY A 180 22.93 1.23 14.46
N THR A 181 22.13 1.68 15.44
CA THR A 181 21.40 0.76 16.31
C THR A 181 20.23 0.16 15.54
N ILE A 182 20.24 -1.17 15.43
CA ILE A 182 19.23 -1.99 14.75
C ILE A 182 18.19 -2.43 15.79
N GLU A 183 16.93 -2.10 15.57
CA GLU A 183 15.80 -2.61 16.35
C GLU A 183 14.78 -3.28 15.42
N TYR A 184 14.26 -4.44 15.83
CA TYR A 184 13.24 -5.16 15.06
C TYR A 184 11.85 -4.70 15.47
N LEU A 185 11.17 -4.00 14.56
CA LEU A 185 9.76 -3.63 14.73
C LEU A 185 8.84 -4.83 14.48
N ILE A 186 9.16 -5.62 13.45
CA ILE A 186 8.48 -6.88 13.12
C ILE A 186 9.54 -7.90 12.75
N ASN A 187 9.66 -8.97 13.53
CA ASN A 187 10.43 -10.15 13.16
C ASN A 187 9.50 -11.26 12.61
N GLN A 188 10.05 -12.41 12.23
CA GLN A 188 9.27 -13.52 11.67
C GLN A 188 8.19 -14.06 12.62
N GLU A 189 8.51 -14.18 13.92
CA GLU A 189 7.58 -14.67 14.93
C GLU A 189 6.42 -13.69 15.12
N GLU A 190 6.74 -12.40 15.23
CA GLU A 190 5.79 -11.33 15.41
C GLU A 190 4.87 -11.17 14.19
N LEU A 191 5.41 -11.28 12.98
CA LEU A 191 4.63 -11.30 11.74
C LEU A 191 3.60 -12.43 11.76
N SER A 192 4.05 -13.65 12.08
CA SER A 192 3.18 -14.82 12.14
C SER A 192 2.09 -14.66 13.20
N ARG A 193 2.47 -14.15 14.38
CA ARG A 193 1.56 -13.89 15.50
C ARG A 193 0.49 -12.84 15.13
N ARG A 194 0.88 -11.72 14.52
CA ARG A 194 -0.05 -10.66 14.13
C ARG A 194 -1.01 -11.11 13.03
N ARG A 195 -0.52 -11.81 12.00
CA ARG A 195 -1.38 -12.37 10.94
C ARG A 195 -2.38 -13.41 11.48
N ASN A 196 -1.95 -14.32 12.35
CA ASN A 196 -2.85 -15.28 12.99
C ASN A 196 -3.89 -14.60 13.89
N ARG A 197 -3.50 -13.54 14.59
CA ARG A 197 -4.44 -12.71 15.37
C ARG A 197 -5.47 -12.05 14.47
N ALA A 198 -5.06 -11.49 13.34
CA ALA A 198 -5.96 -10.86 12.37
C ALA A 198 -7.02 -11.84 11.85
N LEU A 199 -6.63 -13.08 11.53
CA LEU A 199 -7.54 -14.13 11.08
C LEU A 199 -8.53 -14.58 12.17
N THR A 200 -8.09 -14.64 13.42
CA THR A 200 -8.91 -15.20 14.52
C THR A 200 -9.72 -14.16 15.29
N LYS A 201 -9.25 -12.92 15.36
CA LYS A 201 -9.86 -11.84 16.16
C LYS A 201 -10.35 -10.65 15.33
N GLY A 202 -10.07 -10.64 14.02
CA GLY A 202 -10.31 -9.51 13.14
C GLY A 202 -9.24 -8.43 13.22
N LEU A 203 -9.41 -7.40 12.39
CA LEU A 203 -8.53 -6.25 12.25
C LEU A 203 -9.01 -5.11 13.13
N GLU A 204 -8.09 -4.48 13.85
CA GLU A 204 -8.34 -3.18 14.50
C GLU A 204 -8.12 -2.08 13.46
N VAL A 205 -9.12 -1.20 13.32
CA VAL A 205 -9.14 -0.14 12.30
C VAL A 205 -9.54 1.21 12.91
N CYS A 206 -8.95 2.28 12.37
CA CYS A 206 -9.28 3.67 12.70
C CYS A 206 -10.72 3.96 12.27
N GLU A 207 -11.58 4.37 13.22
CA GLU A 207 -13.00 4.59 12.94
C GLU A 207 -13.24 5.78 12.01
N GLY A 208 -12.50 6.88 12.19
CA GLY A 208 -12.65 8.07 11.34
C GLY A 208 -12.29 7.78 9.89
N SER A 209 -11.13 7.16 9.67
CA SER A 209 -10.67 6.78 8.33
C SER A 209 -11.59 5.73 7.70
N LEU A 210 -12.09 4.76 8.47
CA LEU A 210 -13.03 3.76 7.96
C LEU A 210 -14.33 4.40 7.47
N LYS A 211 -14.92 5.32 8.26
CA LYS A 211 -16.13 6.06 7.86
C LYS A 211 -15.92 6.86 6.57
N GLN A 212 -14.73 7.43 6.38
CA GLN A 212 -14.40 8.13 5.14
C GLN A 212 -14.36 7.17 3.95
N LEU A 213 -13.76 5.98 4.10
CA LEU A 213 -13.77 4.96 3.06
C LEU A 213 -15.19 4.46 2.77
N GLU A 214 -16.02 4.25 3.79
CA GLU A 214 -17.43 3.86 3.62
C GLU A 214 -18.22 4.93 2.84
N ALA A 215 -17.99 6.21 3.13
CA ALA A 215 -18.62 7.31 2.40
C ALA A 215 -18.23 7.32 0.92
N TRP A 216 -16.95 7.07 0.60
CA TRP A 216 -16.53 6.92 -0.80
C TRP A 216 -17.05 5.63 -1.43
N ALA A 217 -17.13 4.53 -0.69
CA ALA A 217 -17.68 3.27 -1.17
C ALA A 217 -19.16 3.41 -1.57
N ALA A 218 -19.93 4.24 -0.85
CA ALA A 218 -21.31 4.55 -1.18
C ALA A 218 -21.47 5.23 -2.56
N LEU A 219 -20.42 5.88 -3.08
CA LEU A 219 -20.45 6.48 -4.43
C LEU A 219 -20.53 5.44 -5.56
N THR A 220 -20.28 4.16 -5.26
CA THR A 220 -20.50 3.05 -6.19
C THR A 220 -21.96 2.63 -6.32
N LEU A 221 -22.82 3.10 -5.40
CA LEU A 221 -24.23 2.77 -5.38
C LEU A 221 -24.99 3.71 -6.33
N VAL A 222 -25.91 3.15 -7.11
CA VAL A 222 -26.87 3.94 -7.87
C VAL A 222 -27.99 4.35 -6.93
N ALA A 223 -28.42 5.62 -6.98
CA ALA A 223 -29.57 6.08 -6.20
C ALA A 223 -30.80 5.21 -6.48
N GLU A 224 -31.52 4.83 -5.43
CA GLU A 224 -32.81 4.16 -5.58
C GLU A 224 -33.77 5.07 -6.36
N SER A 225 -34.04 4.70 -7.61
CA SER A 225 -35.15 5.27 -8.37
C SER A 225 -36.38 4.37 -8.20
N ASP A 226 -37.59 4.93 -8.35
CA ASP A 226 -38.83 4.14 -8.35
C ASP A 226 -38.76 2.97 -9.37
N ARG A 227 -38.07 3.20 -10.49
CA ARG A 227 -37.78 2.17 -11.50
C ARG A 227 -36.87 1.03 -11.00
N SER A 228 -35.95 1.30 -10.06
CA SER A 228 -35.11 0.28 -9.41
C SER A 228 -35.93 -0.58 -8.44
N ARG A 229 -36.91 0.01 -7.74
CA ARG A 229 -37.83 -0.69 -6.83
C ARG A 229 -38.81 -1.60 -7.57
N GLU A 230 -39.26 -1.18 -8.75
CA GLU A 230 -40.19 -1.97 -9.58
C GLU A 230 -39.51 -3.09 -10.38
N LYS A 231 -38.24 -2.92 -10.78
CA LYS A 231 -37.56 -3.79 -11.76
C LYS A 231 -36.19 -4.33 -11.33
N GLY A 232 -35.84 -4.21 -10.05
CA GLY A 232 -34.55 -4.66 -9.51
C GLY A 232 -34.30 -6.16 -9.68
N ALA A 233 -33.02 -6.56 -9.63
CA ALA A 233 -32.55 -7.93 -9.87
C ALA A 233 -32.85 -8.93 -8.72
N GLY A 234 -33.85 -8.64 -7.88
CA GLY A 234 -34.40 -9.52 -6.86
C GLY A 234 -35.87 -9.17 -6.67
N ALA A 235 -36.70 -10.18 -6.38
CA ALA A 235 -38.16 -10.16 -6.23
C ALA A 235 -38.75 -8.74 -6.14
N GLY A 236 -38.99 -8.14 -7.32
CA GLY A 236 -39.68 -6.87 -7.38
C GLY A 236 -41.09 -7.03 -6.82
N LEU A 237 -41.82 -5.92 -6.67
CA LEU A 237 -43.24 -5.91 -6.28
C LEU A 237 -44.16 -6.79 -7.16
N LEU A 238 -43.63 -7.35 -8.26
CA LEU A 238 -44.28 -8.27 -9.19
C LEU A 238 -44.25 -9.75 -8.75
N ASP A 239 -43.46 -10.14 -7.73
CA ASP A 239 -43.30 -11.54 -7.28
C ASP A 239 -44.17 -11.90 -6.05
N ASN A 240 -45.20 -11.10 -5.74
CA ASN A 240 -46.08 -11.29 -4.57
C ASN A 240 -47.42 -12.00 -4.88
N ASP A 241 -47.54 -12.73 -6.00
CA ASP A 241 -48.75 -13.50 -6.36
C ASP A 241 -48.65 -14.99 -5.98
#